data_AF-A0A9D5SHB1-F1
#
_entry.id   AF-A0A9D5SHB1-F1
#
_cell.length_a   1.000
_cell.length_b   1.000
_cell.length_c   1.000
_cell.angle_alpha   90.00
_cell.angle_beta   90.00
_cell.angle_gamma   90.00
#
_symmetry.space_group_name_H-M   'P 1'
#
loop_
_entity.id
_entity.type
_entity.pdbx_description
1 polymer ?
#
loop_
_entity_poly.entity_id
_entity_poly.type
_entity_poly.pdbx_seq_one_letter_code
_entity_poly.pdbx_strand_id
1 'polypeptide(L)'
;MKLIKKGGAPLALVRIQKYLADCGVCSRRAAEAEIAAGKITVNGNLAEIGQKIDPETDLVCFAGKPILSPGSKKHYVLLNKPRGIVCTSKDEKGRTPVTDLVKLDGVRLYPVGRLDMDSDGLLLLTDDGNFANRLTHPRHEIPKIYEVSFSEPPTARQLEILSSPMELDGYPLQPVKIRALSPDKLEMTLWEGRNRQIRRMCELAKLKITRLSRVGIGEIRLGSLPAGKWRHLTDAEVQYLLKGK
;
A
#
# COMPACT_ATOMS: atom_id res chain seq x y z
N MET A 1 25.94 30.51 -29.77
CA MET A 1 25.05 29.32 -29.66
C MET A 1 24.30 29.38 -28.35
N LYS A 2 23.00 29.69 -28.37
CA LYS A 2 22.14 29.69 -27.17
C LYS A 2 21.78 28.23 -26.85
N LEU A 3 22.21 27.71 -25.70
CA LEU A 3 21.68 26.46 -25.16
C LEU A 3 20.21 26.68 -24.80
N ILE A 4 19.33 26.01 -25.54
CA ILE A 4 17.91 25.93 -25.23
C ILE A 4 17.78 25.01 -24.00
N LYS A 5 17.58 25.60 -22.81
CA LYS A 5 17.10 24.86 -21.64
C LYS A 5 15.71 24.31 -21.99
N LYS A 6 15.58 22.99 -22.11
CA LYS A 6 14.28 22.32 -22.20
C LYS A 6 13.53 22.58 -20.89
N GLY A 7 12.54 23.46 -20.94
CA GLY A 7 11.59 23.67 -19.85
C GLY A 7 10.74 22.42 -19.68
N GLY A 8 11.08 21.59 -18.69
CA GLY A 8 10.09 20.73 -18.05
C GLY A 8 9.08 21.63 -17.34
N ALA A 9 7.80 21.29 -17.40
CA ALA A 9 6.78 22.00 -16.64
C ALA A 9 7.21 22.09 -15.16
N PRO A 10 7.06 23.25 -14.48
CA PRO A 10 7.38 23.35 -13.07
C PRO A 10 6.58 22.28 -12.32
N LEU A 11 7.28 21.41 -11.58
CA LEU A 11 6.61 20.48 -10.68
C LEU A 11 5.76 21.31 -9.72
N ALA A 12 4.46 20.99 -9.63
CA ALA A 12 3.57 21.69 -8.72
C ALA A 12 4.16 21.69 -7.31
N LEU A 13 4.15 22.85 -6.64
CA LEU A 13 4.69 23.03 -5.28
C LEU A 13 4.27 21.86 -4.36
N VAL A 14 5.26 21.23 -3.73
CA VAL A 14 5.07 20.01 -2.92
C VAL A 14 5.15 20.38 -1.44
N ARG A 15 4.28 19.81 -0.60
CA ARG A 15 4.42 19.95 0.85
C ARG A 15 5.75 19.36 1.32
N ILE A 16 6.49 20.09 2.16
CA ILE A 16 7.82 19.70 2.64
C ILE A 16 7.82 18.31 3.28
N GLN A 17 6.77 17.92 4.02
CA GLN A 17 6.69 16.56 4.59
C GLN A 17 6.62 15.48 3.52
N LYS A 18 5.95 15.77 2.39
CA LYS A 18 5.90 14.86 1.24
C LYS A 18 7.27 14.82 0.56
N TYR A 19 7.90 15.97 0.34
CA TYR A 19 9.25 16.02 -0.23
C TYR A 19 10.26 15.20 0.58
N LEU A 20 10.31 15.39 1.91
CA LEU A 20 11.18 14.62 2.82
C LEU A 20 10.89 13.11 2.77
N ALA A 21 9.62 12.73 2.67
CA ALA A 21 9.23 11.32 2.55
C ALA A 21 9.61 10.71 1.21
N ASP A 22 9.41 11.44 0.11
CA ASP A 22 9.80 11.03 -1.24
C ASP A 22 11.33 10.96 -1.36
N CYS A 23 12.07 11.76 -0.59
CA CYS A 23 13.52 11.71 -0.48
C CYS A 23 14.05 10.56 0.41
N GLY A 24 13.17 9.75 0.99
CA GLY A 24 13.54 8.63 1.85
C GLY A 24 14.05 9.03 3.25
N VAL A 25 14.01 10.32 3.60
CA VAL A 25 14.58 10.85 4.86
C VAL A 25 13.80 10.33 6.06
N CYS A 26 12.47 10.43 6.04
CA CYS A 26 11.60 9.96 7.12
C CYS A 26 10.15 9.79 6.63
N SER A 27 9.25 9.32 7.50
CA SER A 27 7.82 9.32 7.16
C SER A 27 7.24 10.74 7.20
N ARG A 28 6.11 11.00 6.51
CA ARG A 28 5.46 12.32 6.54
C ARG A 28 5.13 12.82 7.95
N ARG A 29 4.78 11.91 8.88
CA ARG A 29 4.51 12.25 10.29
C ARG A 29 5.79 12.49 11.08
N ALA A 30 6.81 11.68 10.85
CA ALA A 30 8.12 11.90 11.47
C ALA A 30 8.73 13.24 11.02
N ALA A 31 8.49 13.64 9.76
CA ALA A 31 8.90 14.95 9.26
C ALA A 31 8.34 16.11 10.09
N GLU A 32 7.09 16.02 10.58
CA GLU A 32 6.51 17.08 11.42
C GLU A 32 7.31 17.28 12.72
N ALA A 33 7.75 16.18 13.35
CA ALA A 33 8.59 16.25 14.55
C ALA A 33 9.97 16.85 14.26
N GLU A 34 10.60 16.48 13.13
CA GLU A 34 11.91 17.03 12.75
C GLU A 34 11.82 18.52 12.37
N ILE A 35 10.72 18.94 11.74
CA ILE A 35 10.42 20.35 11.45
C ILE A 35 10.22 21.12 12.75
N ALA A 36 9.38 20.61 13.66
CA ALA A 36 9.14 21.23 14.96
C ALA A 36 10.41 21.33 15.83
N ALA A 37 11.33 20.37 15.68
CA ALA A 37 12.65 20.40 16.33
C ALA A 37 13.65 21.36 15.67
N GLY A 38 13.26 22.10 14.63
CA GLY A 38 14.11 23.07 13.94
C GLY A 38 15.25 22.45 13.13
N LYS A 39 15.16 21.15 12.79
CA LYS A 39 16.22 20.44 12.06
C LYS A 39 16.08 20.54 10.54
N ILE A 40 14.95 21.02 10.05
CA ILE A 40 14.71 21.18 8.61
C ILE A 40 14.80 22.66 8.25
N THR A 41 15.59 22.96 7.22
CA THR A 41 15.62 24.30 6.63
C THR A 41 15.28 24.26 5.14
N VAL A 42 14.68 25.35 4.66
CA VAL A 42 14.40 25.61 3.25
C VAL A 42 15.04 26.95 2.91
N ASN A 43 15.98 26.95 1.97
CA ASN A 43 16.75 28.13 1.56
C ASN A 43 17.40 28.86 2.76
N GLY A 44 17.89 28.09 3.73
CA GLY A 44 18.54 28.60 4.94
C GLY A 44 17.62 29.01 6.10
N ASN A 45 16.30 29.06 5.88
CA ASN A 45 15.32 29.40 6.93
C ASN A 45 14.70 28.15 7.54
N LEU A 46 14.32 28.19 8.82
CA LEU A 46 13.59 27.09 9.47
C LEU A 46 12.30 26.79 8.71
N ALA A 47 12.05 25.51 8.47
CA ALA A 47 10.84 25.09 7.78
C ALA A 47 9.60 25.18 8.69
N GLU A 48 8.44 25.35 8.06
CA GLU A 48 7.14 25.32 8.75
C GLU A 48 6.34 24.07 8.41
N ILE A 49 5.53 23.59 9.37
CA ILE A 49 4.66 22.43 9.15
C ILE A 49 3.64 22.79 8.07
N GLY A 50 3.70 22.07 6.95
CA GLY A 50 2.77 22.24 5.83
C GLY A 50 3.25 23.23 4.77
N GLN A 51 4.44 23.84 4.97
CA GLN A 51 5.13 24.66 3.98
C GLN A 51 5.21 23.90 2.65
N LYS A 52 4.96 24.61 1.56
CA LYS A 52 5.16 24.09 0.21
C LYS A 52 6.50 24.58 -0.32
N ILE A 53 7.20 23.71 -1.02
CA ILE A 53 8.50 23.97 -1.65
C ILE A 53 8.44 23.61 -3.13
N ASP A 54 9.31 24.22 -3.92
CA ASP A 54 9.63 23.82 -5.28
C ASP A 54 10.84 22.86 -5.26
N PRO A 55 10.65 21.56 -5.58
CA PRO A 55 11.73 20.57 -5.56
C PRO A 55 12.92 20.88 -6.49
N GLU A 56 12.71 21.71 -7.52
CA GLU A 56 13.74 22.03 -8.53
C GLU A 56 14.59 23.24 -8.14
N THR A 57 14.05 24.13 -7.31
CA THR A 57 14.68 25.42 -7.02
C THR A 57 14.98 25.64 -5.54
N ASP A 58 14.20 25.06 -4.63
CA ASP A 58 14.42 25.21 -3.20
C ASP A 58 15.49 24.25 -2.67
N LEU A 59 16.46 24.79 -1.94
CA LEU A 59 17.46 24.02 -1.22
C LEU A 59 16.89 23.58 0.14
N VAL A 60 16.58 22.30 0.27
CA VAL A 60 16.13 21.71 1.53
C VAL A 60 17.29 21.01 2.24
N CYS A 61 17.51 21.31 3.52
CA CYS A 61 18.55 20.68 4.34
C CYS A 61 17.95 19.97 5.55
N PHE A 62 18.56 18.83 5.92
CA PHE A 62 18.32 18.12 7.19
C PHE A 62 19.56 18.26 8.07
N ALA A 63 19.41 18.89 9.24
CA ALA A 63 20.50 19.16 10.19
C ALA A 63 21.75 19.77 9.51
N GLY A 64 21.53 20.77 8.64
CA GLY A 64 22.58 21.48 7.90
C GLY A 64 23.13 20.76 6.67
N LYS A 65 22.71 19.53 6.38
CA LYS A 65 23.13 18.78 5.19
C LYS A 65 22.08 18.86 4.09
N PRO A 66 22.43 19.23 2.85
CA PRO A 66 21.51 19.22 1.72
C PRO A 66 20.89 17.84 1.51
N ILE A 67 19.58 17.82 1.30
CA ILE A 67 18.84 16.62 0.95
C ILE A 67 18.90 16.52 -0.58
N LEU A 68 19.59 15.50 -1.07
CA LEU A 68 19.59 15.21 -2.50
C LEU A 68 18.29 14.50 -2.83
N SER A 69 17.50 15.07 -3.74
CA SER A 69 16.32 14.40 -4.28
C SER A 69 16.79 13.09 -4.93
N PRO A 70 16.33 11.90 -4.47
CA PRO A 70 16.66 10.66 -5.12
C PRO A 70 16.25 10.75 -6.59
N GLY A 71 17.13 10.27 -7.47
CA GLY A 71 16.83 10.19 -8.89
C GLY A 71 15.47 9.53 -9.14
N SER A 72 14.85 9.87 -10.27
CA SER A 72 13.48 9.56 -10.69
C SER A 72 13.07 8.06 -10.69
N LYS A 73 13.96 7.14 -10.34
CA LYS A 73 13.68 5.70 -10.39
C LYS A 73 12.83 5.29 -9.19
N LYS A 74 11.56 5.00 -9.47
CA LYS A 74 10.60 4.43 -8.52
C LYS A 74 10.68 2.92 -8.49
N HIS A 75 10.37 2.35 -7.33
CA HIS A 75 10.43 0.92 -7.08
C HIS A 75 9.03 0.38 -6.81
N TYR A 76 8.67 -0.68 -7.51
CA TYR A 76 7.38 -1.35 -7.37
C TYR A 76 7.63 -2.84 -7.17
N VAL A 77 7.30 -3.34 -5.98
CA VAL A 77 7.59 -4.72 -5.57
C VAL A 77 6.29 -5.44 -5.26
N LEU A 78 6.16 -6.67 -5.75
CA LEU A 78 5.16 -7.63 -5.33
C LEU A 78 5.81 -8.63 -4.37
N LEU A 79 5.26 -8.71 -3.17
CA LEU A 79 5.66 -9.64 -2.11
C LEU A 79 4.54 -10.66 -1.90
N ASN A 80 4.90 -11.94 -1.80
CA ASN A 80 4.03 -12.92 -1.17
C ASN A 80 4.25 -12.86 0.36
N LYS A 81 3.44 -12.07 1.06
CA LYS A 81 3.56 -11.87 2.51
C LYS A 81 3.17 -13.17 3.24
N PRO A 82 4.03 -13.75 4.09
CA PRO A 82 3.65 -14.88 4.93
C PRO A 82 2.78 -14.42 6.13
N ARG A 83 2.11 -15.37 6.78
CA ARG A 83 1.46 -15.13 8.08
C ARG A 83 2.49 -14.83 9.16
N GLY A 84 2.05 -14.18 10.23
CA GLY A 84 2.90 -13.80 11.37
C GLY A 84 3.65 -12.48 11.17
N ILE A 85 3.66 -11.93 9.96
CA ILE A 85 4.31 -10.66 9.63
C ILE A 85 3.31 -9.51 9.71
N VAL A 86 3.72 -8.37 10.25
CA VAL A 86 2.88 -7.17 10.36
C VAL A 86 3.12 -6.17 9.23
N CYS A 87 2.04 -5.64 8.63
CA CYS A 87 2.10 -4.61 7.60
C CYS A 87 2.36 -3.21 8.20
N THR A 88 3.56 -2.99 8.74
CA THR A 88 4.06 -1.70 9.20
C THR A 88 5.50 -1.51 8.71
N SER A 89 5.95 -0.25 8.60
CA SER A 89 7.35 0.09 8.30
C SER A 89 8.23 0.15 9.55
N LYS A 90 7.63 0.20 10.75
CA LYS A 90 8.32 0.13 12.04
C LYS A 90 7.38 -0.52 13.04
N ASP A 91 7.84 -1.53 13.76
CA ASP A 91 7.06 -2.15 14.81
C ASP A 91 7.55 -1.72 16.19
N GLU A 92 6.62 -1.51 17.12
CA GLU A 92 6.89 -1.07 18.50
C GLU A 92 6.67 -2.20 19.51
N LYS A 93 6.29 -3.40 19.05
CA LYS A 93 5.87 -4.55 19.87
C LYS A 93 6.70 -5.81 19.61
N GLY A 94 7.89 -5.67 19.03
CA GLY A 94 8.82 -6.78 18.75
C GLY A 94 8.39 -7.74 17.64
N ARG A 95 7.41 -7.38 16.80
CA ARG A 95 6.94 -8.17 15.67
C ARG A 95 7.71 -7.82 14.41
N THR A 96 7.88 -8.78 13.51
CA THR A 96 8.60 -8.56 12.25
C THR A 96 7.79 -7.67 11.29
N PRO A 97 8.27 -6.46 10.95
CA PRO A 97 7.65 -5.61 9.95
C PRO A 97 7.85 -6.17 8.55
N VAL A 98 6.88 -5.92 7.67
CA VAL A 98 6.90 -6.43 6.30
C VAL A 98 8.06 -5.87 5.46
N THR A 99 8.58 -4.71 5.82
CA THR A 99 9.73 -4.09 5.17
C THR A 99 11.03 -4.87 5.40
N ASP A 100 11.12 -5.70 6.45
CA ASP A 100 12.32 -6.51 6.69
C ASP A 100 12.46 -7.66 5.69
N LEU A 101 11.37 -8.03 5.02
CA LEU A 101 11.34 -9.08 4.00
C LEU A 101 11.86 -8.61 2.63
N VAL A 102 11.96 -7.29 2.41
CA VAL A 102 12.36 -6.70 1.14
C VAL A 102 13.44 -5.65 1.39
N LYS A 103 14.69 -6.00 1.10
CA LYS A 103 15.83 -5.09 1.21
C LYS A 103 16.28 -4.66 -0.18
N LEU A 104 16.22 -3.35 -0.42
CA LEU A 104 16.77 -2.68 -1.59
C LEU A 104 17.76 -1.63 -1.08
N ASP A 105 18.99 -1.65 -1.57
CA ASP A 105 20.05 -0.78 -1.07
C ASP A 105 19.70 0.70 -1.29
N GLY A 106 19.72 1.48 -0.21
CA GLY A 106 19.41 2.90 -0.23
C GLY A 106 17.95 3.26 -0.52
N VAL A 107 17.03 2.29 -0.56
CA VAL A 107 15.61 2.53 -0.90
C VAL A 107 14.70 2.21 0.28
N ARG A 108 13.91 3.19 0.70
CA ARG A 108 12.91 3.04 1.77
C ARG A 108 11.54 2.71 1.18
N LEU A 109 11.19 1.43 1.14
CA LEU A 109 9.86 0.97 0.73
C LEU A 109 8.83 1.06 1.87
N TYR A 110 7.55 1.17 1.50
CA TYR A 110 6.40 1.04 2.39
C TYR A 110 5.28 0.24 1.72
N PRO A 111 4.42 -0.42 2.52
CA PRO A 111 3.36 -1.26 1.98
C PRO A 111 2.23 -0.41 1.35
N VAL A 112 1.72 -0.89 0.22
CA VAL A 112 0.54 -0.37 -0.45
C VAL A 112 -0.69 -1.06 0.14
N GLY A 113 -1.34 -0.37 1.07
CA GLY A 113 -2.42 -0.94 1.87
C GLY A 113 -1.88 -1.92 2.91
N ARG A 114 -2.78 -2.76 3.44
CA ARG A 114 -2.44 -3.67 4.54
C ARG A 114 -3.03 -5.06 4.31
N LEU A 115 -2.36 -6.06 4.88
CA LEU A 115 -2.90 -7.37 5.18
C LEU A 115 -2.78 -7.58 6.69
N ASP A 116 -3.75 -8.26 7.27
CA ASP A 116 -3.68 -8.65 8.67
C ASP A 116 -2.50 -9.61 8.90
N MET A 117 -2.05 -9.71 10.15
CA MET A 117 -0.96 -10.59 10.55
C MET A 117 -1.27 -12.06 10.28
N ASP A 118 -2.53 -12.46 10.47
CA ASP A 118 -3.08 -13.80 10.23
C ASP A 118 -3.46 -14.06 8.76
N SER A 119 -3.26 -13.07 7.88
CA SER A 119 -3.49 -13.17 6.44
C SER A 119 -2.17 -13.26 5.67
N ASP A 120 -2.20 -13.98 4.56
CA ASP A 120 -1.05 -14.16 3.66
C ASP A 120 -1.35 -13.71 2.22
N GLY A 121 -0.34 -13.75 1.36
CA GLY A 121 -0.48 -13.50 -0.07
C GLY A 121 0.02 -12.13 -0.53
N LEU A 122 -0.47 -11.72 -1.70
CA LEU A 122 -0.03 -10.57 -2.48
C LEU A 122 -0.13 -9.26 -1.69
N LEU A 123 1.03 -8.65 -1.46
CA LEU A 123 1.18 -7.28 -0.97
C LEU A 123 2.13 -6.53 -1.88
N LEU A 124 1.76 -5.30 -2.25
CA LEU A 124 2.65 -4.42 -3.00
C LEU A 124 3.43 -3.54 -2.03
N LEU A 125 4.69 -3.25 -2.35
CA LEU A 125 5.53 -2.29 -1.66
C LEU A 125 6.10 -1.29 -2.68
N THR A 126 6.25 -0.04 -2.27
CA THR A 126 6.78 1.02 -3.15
C THR A 126 7.44 2.14 -2.36
N ASP A 127 8.23 2.97 -3.04
CA ASP A 127 8.68 4.29 -2.61
C ASP A 127 7.87 5.43 -3.27
N ASP A 128 6.91 5.10 -4.15
CA ASP A 128 6.05 6.05 -4.86
C ASP A 128 4.70 6.28 -4.16
N GLY A 129 4.56 7.47 -3.56
CA GLY A 129 3.38 7.78 -2.74
C GLY A 129 2.13 7.96 -3.57
N ASN A 130 2.27 8.35 -4.84
CA ASN A 130 1.15 8.53 -5.75
C ASN A 130 0.59 7.16 -6.18
N PHE A 131 1.48 6.22 -6.52
CA PHE A 131 1.13 4.83 -6.80
C PHE A 131 0.42 4.19 -5.60
N ALA A 132 1.00 4.32 -4.40
CA ALA A 132 0.40 3.77 -3.18
C ALA A 132 -1.00 4.35 -2.93
N ASN A 133 -1.13 5.68 -2.97
CA ASN A 133 -2.41 6.35 -2.75
C ASN A 133 -3.48 5.90 -3.75
N ARG A 134 -3.12 5.82 -5.04
CA ARG A 134 -4.03 5.38 -6.10
C ARG A 134 -4.57 3.97 -5.84
N LEU A 135 -3.72 3.05 -5.40
CA LEU A 135 -4.13 1.66 -5.17
C LEU A 135 -4.97 1.45 -3.90
N THR A 136 -4.76 2.31 -2.91
CA THR A 136 -5.45 2.21 -1.61
C THR A 136 -6.72 3.04 -1.51
N HIS A 137 -6.85 4.11 -2.27
CA HIS A 137 -7.96 5.03 -2.11
C HIS A 137 -9.27 4.42 -2.64
N PRO A 138 -10.36 4.36 -1.86
CA PRO A 138 -11.60 3.67 -2.23
C PRO A 138 -12.19 4.10 -3.57
N ARG A 139 -12.14 5.40 -3.89
CA ARG A 139 -12.62 5.98 -5.18
C ARG A 139 -12.12 5.29 -6.45
N HIS A 140 -10.99 4.59 -6.39
CA HIS A 140 -10.42 3.93 -7.57
C HIS A 140 -10.95 2.51 -7.76
N GLU A 141 -11.65 1.95 -6.77
CA GLU A 141 -12.37 0.68 -6.85
C GLU A 141 -11.54 -0.45 -7.50
N ILE A 142 -10.25 -0.48 -7.20
CA ILE A 142 -9.38 -1.52 -7.76
C ILE A 142 -9.73 -2.82 -7.02
N PRO A 143 -10.12 -3.91 -7.71
CA PRO A 143 -10.58 -5.11 -7.04
C PRO A 143 -9.43 -5.84 -6.34
N LYS A 144 -9.70 -6.39 -5.16
CA LYS A 144 -8.79 -7.24 -4.39
C LYS A 144 -9.42 -8.62 -4.35
N ILE A 145 -8.65 -9.63 -4.74
CA ILE A 145 -9.14 -10.99 -4.91
C ILE A 145 -8.50 -11.88 -3.85
N TYR A 146 -9.33 -12.59 -3.13
CA TYR A 146 -8.94 -13.42 -2.00
C TYR A 146 -9.40 -14.83 -2.21
N GLU A 147 -8.54 -15.77 -1.83
CA GLU A 147 -8.93 -17.15 -1.59
C GLU A 147 -9.17 -17.33 -0.09
N VAL A 148 -10.34 -17.86 0.25
CA VAL A 148 -10.80 -18.07 1.62
C VAL A 148 -11.12 -19.53 1.81
N SER A 149 -10.38 -20.20 2.69
CA SER A 149 -10.64 -21.59 3.10
C SER A 149 -11.37 -21.61 4.42
N PHE A 150 -12.28 -22.57 4.55
CA PHE A 150 -13.13 -22.75 5.72
C PHE A 150 -12.81 -24.08 6.41
N SER A 151 -13.21 -24.24 7.67
CA SER A 151 -13.06 -25.53 8.36
C SER A 151 -14.06 -26.58 7.86
N GLU A 152 -15.19 -26.12 7.31
CA GLU A 152 -16.27 -26.92 6.77
C GLU A 152 -16.82 -26.23 5.52
N PRO A 153 -17.37 -26.98 4.53
CA PRO A 153 -18.03 -26.41 3.37
C PRO A 153 -19.14 -25.42 3.75
N PRO A 154 -19.15 -24.19 3.19
CA PRO A 154 -20.25 -23.26 3.39
C PRO A 154 -21.58 -23.83 2.89
N THR A 155 -22.61 -23.76 3.73
CA THR A 155 -23.98 -24.15 3.33
C THR A 155 -24.58 -23.13 2.36
N ALA A 156 -25.61 -23.53 1.60
CA ALA A 156 -26.32 -22.62 0.69
C ALA A 156 -26.84 -21.36 1.40
N ARG A 157 -27.38 -21.51 2.62
CA ARG A 157 -27.86 -20.39 3.44
C ARG A 157 -26.73 -19.43 3.83
N GLN A 158 -25.53 -19.94 4.12
CA GLN A 158 -24.39 -19.08 4.47
C GLN A 158 -23.87 -18.31 3.24
N LEU A 159 -23.88 -18.93 2.06
CA LEU A 159 -23.53 -18.26 0.81
C LEU A 159 -24.55 -17.18 0.43
N GLU A 160 -25.84 -17.42 0.69
CA GLU A 160 -26.89 -16.42 0.52
C GLU A 160 -26.67 -15.21 1.44
N ILE A 161 -26.35 -15.44 2.72
CA ILE A 161 -26.00 -14.36 3.67
C ILE A 161 -24.81 -13.54 3.15
N LEU A 162 -23.73 -14.21 2.72
CA LEU A 162 -22.53 -13.53 2.22
C LEU A 162 -22.77 -12.73 0.92
N SER A 163 -23.76 -13.14 0.13
CA SER A 163 -24.11 -12.49 -1.15
C SER A 163 -25.18 -11.40 -0.98
N SER A 164 -25.83 -11.33 0.18
CA SER A 164 -26.83 -10.32 0.50
C SER A 164 -26.19 -9.00 0.90
N PRO A 165 -26.93 -7.87 0.87
CA PRO A 165 -26.44 -6.63 1.44
C PRO A 165 -26.05 -6.83 2.91
N MET A 166 -24.80 -6.46 3.24
CA MET A 166 -24.24 -6.57 4.58
C MET A 166 -23.81 -5.19 5.08
N GLU A 167 -23.78 -5.03 6.39
CA GLU A 167 -23.33 -3.81 7.06
C GLU A 167 -22.29 -4.16 8.12
N LEU A 168 -21.27 -3.32 8.27
CA LEU A 168 -20.32 -3.38 9.37
C LEU A 168 -20.22 -2.01 10.05
N ASP A 169 -20.51 -1.96 11.35
CA ASP A 169 -20.46 -0.73 12.17
C ASP A 169 -21.30 0.44 11.60
N GLY A 170 -22.53 0.20 11.14
CA GLY A 170 -23.35 1.26 10.53
C GLY A 170 -22.98 1.58 9.07
N TYR A 171 -21.99 0.90 8.49
CA TYR A 171 -21.53 1.16 7.13
C TYR A 171 -21.97 0.06 6.15
N PRO A 172 -22.81 0.37 5.14
CA PRO A 172 -23.24 -0.60 4.15
C PRO A 172 -22.06 -0.99 3.25
N LEU A 173 -21.80 -2.29 3.14
CA LEU A 173 -20.70 -2.83 2.34
C LEU A 173 -21.04 -2.84 0.85
N GLN A 174 -20.02 -2.69 0.02
CA GLN A 174 -20.16 -2.97 -1.41
C GLN A 174 -20.37 -4.48 -1.64
N PRO A 175 -21.14 -4.88 -2.68
CA PRO A 175 -21.33 -6.29 -3.02
C PRO A 175 -20.00 -7.01 -3.23
N VAL A 176 -19.91 -8.24 -2.70
CA VAL A 176 -18.74 -9.10 -2.87
C VAL A 176 -19.05 -10.15 -3.93
N LYS A 177 -18.17 -10.27 -4.93
CA LYS A 177 -18.30 -11.34 -5.92
C LYS A 177 -17.70 -12.62 -5.34
N ILE A 178 -18.49 -13.69 -5.29
CA ILE A 178 -18.11 -14.97 -4.71
C ILE A 178 -18.11 -16.05 -5.80
N ARG A 179 -17.08 -16.88 -5.81
CA ARG A 179 -16.96 -18.06 -6.69
C ARG A 179 -16.43 -19.23 -5.89
N ALA A 180 -17.07 -20.40 -6.00
CA ALA A 180 -16.54 -21.62 -5.38
C ALA A 180 -15.30 -22.12 -6.15
N LEU A 181 -14.25 -22.47 -5.42
CA LEU A 181 -13.04 -23.10 -5.95
C LEU A 181 -12.99 -24.59 -5.60
N SER A 182 -13.45 -24.94 -4.40
CA SER A 182 -13.68 -26.30 -3.89
C SER A 182 -14.83 -26.24 -2.87
N PRO A 183 -15.33 -27.37 -2.35
CA PRO A 183 -16.42 -27.36 -1.36
C PRO A 183 -16.14 -26.46 -0.14
N ASP A 184 -14.88 -26.40 0.31
CA ASP A 184 -14.41 -25.69 1.50
C ASP A 184 -13.60 -24.42 1.18
N LYS A 185 -13.59 -23.97 -0.09
CA LYS A 185 -12.79 -22.82 -0.52
C LYS A 185 -13.54 -21.92 -1.50
N LEU A 186 -13.56 -20.62 -1.19
CA LEU A 186 -14.16 -19.58 -2.02
C LEU A 186 -13.11 -18.60 -2.52
N GLU A 187 -13.32 -18.09 -3.73
CA GLU A 187 -12.72 -16.85 -4.21
C GLU A 187 -13.69 -15.69 -3.93
N MET A 188 -13.21 -14.65 -3.26
CA MET A 188 -13.97 -13.45 -2.91
C MET A 188 -13.28 -12.23 -3.52
N THR A 189 -14.00 -11.46 -4.34
CA THR A 189 -13.51 -10.21 -4.93
C THR A 189 -14.21 -9.02 -4.29
N LEU A 190 -13.40 -8.08 -3.77
CA LEU A 190 -13.87 -6.87 -3.09
C LEU A 190 -13.31 -5.62 -3.78
N TRP A 191 -14.11 -4.57 -3.87
CA TRP A 191 -13.72 -3.26 -4.45
C TRP A 191 -13.37 -2.22 -3.37
N GLU A 192 -13.67 -2.54 -2.11
CA GLU A 192 -13.25 -1.81 -0.92
C GLU A 192 -12.37 -2.65 0.00
N GLY A 193 -11.89 -2.06 1.10
CA GLY A 193 -10.96 -2.70 2.03
C GLY A 193 -11.14 -2.19 3.46
N ARG A 194 -12.30 -2.48 4.07
CA ARG A 194 -12.58 -2.16 5.47
C ARG A 194 -11.75 -3.03 6.42
N ASN A 195 -11.61 -2.61 7.66
CA ASN A 195 -10.85 -3.37 8.66
C ASN A 195 -11.43 -4.78 8.82
N ARG A 196 -10.61 -5.81 8.54
CA ARG A 196 -10.95 -7.23 8.68
C ARG A 196 -12.25 -7.63 7.95
N GLN A 197 -12.63 -6.94 6.87
CA GLN A 197 -13.94 -7.05 6.22
C GLN A 197 -14.37 -8.50 5.95
N ILE A 198 -13.56 -9.29 5.23
CA ILE A 198 -13.88 -10.69 4.90
C ILE A 198 -14.10 -11.53 6.16
N ARG A 199 -13.25 -11.35 7.18
CA ARG A 199 -13.34 -12.11 8.42
C ARG A 199 -14.64 -11.80 9.15
N ARG A 200 -15.00 -10.51 9.22
CA ARG A 200 -16.24 -10.04 9.86
C ARG A 200 -17.48 -10.48 9.10
N MET A 201 -17.46 -10.43 7.76
CA MET A 201 -18.54 -10.96 6.93
C MET A 201 -18.75 -12.46 7.17
N CYS A 202 -17.66 -13.24 7.18
CA CYS A 202 -17.73 -14.67 7.45
C CYS A 202 -18.21 -14.97 8.87
N GLU A 203 -17.78 -14.19 9.87
CA GLU A 203 -18.25 -14.31 11.25
C GLU A 203 -19.77 -14.10 11.37
N LEU A 204 -20.31 -13.06 10.72
CA LEU A 204 -21.76 -12.82 10.64
C LEU A 204 -22.52 -13.96 9.96
N ALA A 205 -21.91 -14.59 8.95
CA ALA A 205 -22.43 -15.79 8.30
C ALA A 205 -22.12 -17.09 9.09
N LYS A 206 -21.55 -17.00 10.29
CA LYS A 206 -21.14 -18.14 11.14
C LYS A 206 -20.19 -19.12 10.42
N LEU A 207 -19.31 -18.59 9.57
CA LEU A 207 -18.29 -19.34 8.85
C LEU A 207 -16.93 -19.19 9.54
N LYS A 208 -16.27 -20.32 9.79
CA LYS A 208 -14.94 -20.35 10.40
C LYS A 208 -13.86 -20.43 9.33
N ILE A 209 -13.12 -19.33 9.16
CA ILE A 209 -11.99 -19.23 8.22
C ILE A 209 -10.76 -19.96 8.78
N THR A 210 -10.17 -20.85 7.98
CA THR A 210 -8.87 -21.51 8.25
C THR A 210 -7.72 -20.82 7.50
N ARG A 211 -8.01 -20.23 6.34
CA ARG A 211 -7.03 -19.45 5.55
C ARG A 211 -7.67 -18.28 4.83
N LEU A 212 -6.99 -17.14 4.88
CA LEU A 212 -7.31 -15.97 4.08
C LEU A 212 -6.04 -15.52 3.35
N SER A 213 -6.05 -15.66 2.03
CA SER A 213 -4.91 -15.29 1.18
C SER A 213 -5.34 -14.32 0.11
N ARG A 214 -4.68 -13.15 -0.01
CA ARG A 214 -4.92 -12.26 -1.14
C ARG A 214 -4.13 -12.77 -2.33
N VAL A 215 -4.81 -13.20 -3.39
CA VAL A 215 -4.17 -13.77 -4.58
C VAL A 215 -4.12 -12.80 -5.76
N GLY A 216 -4.80 -11.66 -5.67
CA GLY A 216 -4.78 -10.66 -6.74
C GLY A 216 -5.13 -9.23 -6.31
N ILE A 217 -4.64 -8.28 -7.10
CA ILE A 217 -5.02 -6.85 -7.07
C ILE A 217 -5.20 -6.41 -8.53
N GLY A 218 -6.43 -6.04 -8.92
CA GLY A 218 -6.76 -5.85 -10.33
C GLY A 218 -6.52 -7.14 -11.12
N GLU A 219 -5.81 -7.03 -12.24
CA GLU A 219 -5.33 -8.15 -13.05
C GLU A 219 -4.01 -8.75 -12.55
N ILE A 220 -3.33 -8.11 -11.59
CA ILE A 220 -2.09 -8.65 -11.04
C ILE A 220 -2.42 -9.87 -10.19
N ARG A 221 -1.69 -10.96 -10.42
CA ARG A 221 -1.87 -12.25 -9.73
C ARG A 221 -0.60 -12.64 -8.99
N LEU A 222 -0.78 -13.32 -7.86
CA LEU A 222 0.31 -13.84 -7.03
C LEU A 222 1.11 -14.92 -7.77
N GLY A 223 0.43 -15.76 -8.55
CA GLY A 223 1.04 -16.86 -9.30
C GLY A 223 1.70 -17.88 -8.37
N SER A 224 2.86 -18.40 -8.80
CA SER A 224 3.66 -19.39 -8.10
C SER A 224 4.72 -18.81 -7.15
N LEU A 225 4.69 -17.49 -6.88
CA LEU A 225 5.68 -16.84 -6.03
C LEU A 225 5.66 -17.43 -4.62
N PRO A 226 6.76 -18.03 -4.12
CA PRO A 226 6.77 -18.65 -2.80
C PRO A 226 6.57 -17.65 -1.65
N ALA A 227 6.05 -18.12 -0.51
CA ALA A 227 5.86 -17.28 0.67
C ALA A 227 7.17 -16.63 1.13
N GLY A 228 7.12 -15.34 1.50
CA GLY A 228 8.27 -14.54 1.88
C GLY A 228 9.15 -14.08 0.71
N LYS A 229 8.90 -14.56 -0.51
CA LYS A 229 9.62 -14.11 -1.71
C LYS A 229 8.90 -12.94 -2.36
N TRP A 230 9.69 -12.14 -3.09
CA TRP A 230 9.23 -10.96 -3.79
C TRP A 230 9.85 -10.88 -5.18
N ARG A 231 9.23 -10.09 -6.05
CA ARG A 231 9.75 -9.71 -7.36
C ARG A 231 9.40 -8.26 -7.66
N HIS A 232 10.12 -7.64 -8.59
CA HIS A 232 9.66 -6.39 -9.18
C HIS A 232 8.37 -6.62 -9.99
N LEU A 233 7.49 -5.62 -9.98
CA LEU A 233 6.46 -5.54 -11.01
C LEU A 233 7.11 -5.26 -12.36
N THR A 234 6.55 -5.83 -13.42
CA THR A 234 6.94 -5.47 -14.80
C THR A 234 6.38 -4.10 -15.16
N ASP A 235 6.97 -3.44 -16.16
CA ASP A 235 6.49 -2.14 -16.62
C ASP A 235 5.02 -2.20 -17.06
N ALA A 236 4.59 -3.30 -17.71
CA ALA A 236 3.20 -3.51 -18.10
C ALA A 236 2.25 -3.56 -16.88
N GLU A 237 2.66 -4.25 -15.81
CA GLU A 237 1.87 -4.32 -14.56
C GLU A 237 1.81 -2.94 -13.87
N VAL A 238 2.90 -2.19 -13.84
CA VAL A 238 2.95 -0.83 -13.28
C VAL A 238 2.02 0.09 -14.09
N GLN A 239 2.13 0.07 -15.42
CA GLN A 239 1.26 0.87 -16.29
C GLN A 239 -0.21 0.50 -16.14
N TYR A 240 -0.54 -0.79 -16.04
CA TYR A 240 -1.90 -1.24 -15.77
C TYR A 240 -2.46 -0.65 -14.48
N LEU A 241 -1.69 -0.71 -13.37
CA LEU A 241 -2.13 -0.20 -12.08
C LEU A 241 -2.22 1.34 -12.05
N LEU A 242 -1.40 2.03 -12.83
CA LEU A 242 -1.42 3.49 -12.97
C LEU A 242 -2.52 4.00 -13.91
N LYS A 243 -2.94 3.20 -14.90
CA LYS A 243 -4.03 3.55 -15.82
C LYS A 243 -5.31 3.80 -15.03
N GLY A 244 -5.80 5.03 -15.10
CA GLY A 244 -7.16 5.43 -14.73
C GLY A 244 -8.21 4.59 -15.46
N LYS A 245 -9.36 4.37 -14.82
CA LYS A 245 -10.60 4.56 -15.57
C LYS A 245 -10.70 6.05 -15.89
#